data_AF-A0A7V9AFR4-F1
#
_entry.id   AF-A0A7V9AFR4-F1
#
_cell.length_a   1.000
_cell.length_b   1.000
_cell.length_c   1.000
_cell.angle_alpha   90.00
_cell.angle_beta   90.00
_cell.angle_gamma   90.00
#
_symmetry.space_group_name_H-M   'P 1'
#
loop_
_entity.id
_entity.type
_entity.pdbx_description
1 polymer ?
#
loop_
_entity_poly.entity_id
_entity_poly.type
_entity_poly.pdbx_seq_one_letter_code
_entity_poly.pdbx_strand_id
1 'polypeptide(L)'
;MESSLDRSLAPRRFNLFLLSTFSCIGLLLGVIGLYGVMSYTVSQRTHEIGLRMALGAQRGDVLKLVLREGMLLVLAGTALGLAGAFALTRLISSLLFAVSAADPLTFASLSLLIILVALLAAYLPARRASAVEPMEALRYE
;
A
#
# COMPACT_ATOMS: atom_id res chain seq x y z
N MET A 1 34.48 22.47 -24.94
CA MET A 1 33.19 21.86 -25.36
C MET A 1 32.53 21.06 -24.23
N GLU A 2 33.23 20.76 -23.12
CA GLU A 2 32.67 20.04 -21.95
C GLU A 2 31.94 20.96 -20.94
N SER A 3 32.27 22.26 -20.89
CA SER A 3 31.71 23.21 -19.92
C SER A 3 30.27 23.69 -20.19
N SER A 4 29.70 23.39 -21.35
CA SER A 4 28.31 23.78 -21.70
C SER A 4 27.28 22.72 -21.33
N LEU A 5 27.69 21.48 -21.06
CA LEU A 5 26.80 20.39 -20.64
C LEU A 5 26.33 20.55 -19.19
N ASP A 6 27.18 21.07 -18.30
CA ASP A 6 26.85 21.20 -16.88
C ASP A 6 25.77 22.27 -16.59
N ARG A 7 25.70 23.35 -17.38
CA ARG A 7 24.67 24.39 -17.22
C ARG A 7 23.29 23.96 -17.70
N SER A 8 23.20 23.06 -18.68
CA SER A 8 21.91 22.51 -19.14
C SER A 8 21.40 21.32 -18.31
N LEU A 9 22.28 20.66 -17.53
CA LEU A 9 21.89 19.55 -16.65
C LEU A 9 21.50 20.00 -15.23
N ALA A 10 21.98 21.15 -14.76
CA ALA A 10 21.67 21.64 -13.41
C ALA A 10 20.15 21.82 -13.13
N PRO A 11 19.35 22.44 -14.02
CA PRO A 11 17.90 22.56 -13.80
C PRO A 11 17.18 21.19 -13.87
N ARG A 12 17.65 20.31 -14.76
CA ARG A 12 17.05 18.98 -14.96
C ARG A 12 17.31 18.06 -13.76
N ARG A 13 18.53 18.07 -13.22
CA ARG A 13 18.88 17.32 -11.99
C ARG A 13 18.11 17.82 -10.79
N PHE A 14 17.93 19.15 -10.66
CA PHE A 14 17.14 19.73 -9.59
C PHE A 14 15.67 19.32 -9.65
N ASN A 15 15.04 19.39 -10.83
CA ASN A 15 13.65 18.93 -11.01
C ASN A 15 13.50 17.43 -10.73
N LEU A 16 14.43 16.59 -11.18
CA LEU A 16 14.40 15.15 -10.89
C LEU A 16 14.53 14.87 -9.38
N PHE A 17 15.38 15.63 -8.68
CA PHE A 17 15.52 15.50 -7.22
C PHE A 17 14.25 15.92 -6.47
N LEU A 18 13.63 17.03 -6.88
CA LEU A 18 12.34 17.48 -6.35
C LEU A 18 11.25 16.43 -6.58
N LEU A 19 11.07 15.98 -7.82
CA LEU A 19 10.07 14.94 -8.16
C LEU A 19 10.32 13.67 -7.35
N SER A 20 11.57 13.21 -7.27
CA SER A 20 11.93 12.01 -6.50
C SER A 20 11.56 12.16 -5.01
N THR A 21 11.85 13.32 -4.42
CA THR A 21 11.51 13.62 -3.03
C THR A 21 9.99 13.65 -2.82
N PHE A 22 9.25 14.33 -3.69
CA PHE A 22 7.79 14.37 -3.64
C PHE A 22 7.17 12.98 -3.82
N SER A 23 7.66 12.17 -4.77
CA SER A 23 7.22 10.80 -4.95
C SER A 23 7.49 9.95 -3.72
N CYS A 24 8.65 10.10 -3.08
CA CYS A 24 8.98 9.39 -1.84
C CYS A 24 8.02 9.75 -0.70
N ILE A 25 7.76 11.04 -0.48
CA ILE A 25 6.81 11.50 0.55
C ILE A 25 5.40 10.99 0.25
N GLY A 26 4.95 11.07 -1.00
CA GLY A 26 3.64 10.56 -1.41
C GLY A 26 3.50 9.06 -1.18
N LEU A 27 4.54 8.28 -1.50
CA LEU A 27 4.59 6.85 -1.21
C LEU A 27 4.50 6.59 0.30
N LEU A 28 5.29 7.29 1.11
CA LEU A 28 5.25 7.15 2.57
C LEU A 28 3.87 7.46 3.14
N LEU A 29 3.25 8.56 2.72
CA LEU A 29 1.89 8.93 3.15
C LEU A 29 0.86 7.87 2.75
N GLY A 30 0.97 7.32 1.53
CA GLY A 30 0.12 6.22 1.07
C GLY A 30 0.29 4.96 1.93
N VAL A 31 1.53 4.57 2.23
CA VAL A 31 1.84 3.43 3.11
C VAL A 31 1.26 3.63 4.51
N ILE A 32 1.47 4.80 5.10
CA ILE A 32 0.97 5.14 6.45
C ILE A 32 -0.57 5.11 6.48
N GLY A 33 -1.22 5.70 5.48
CA GLY A 33 -2.68 5.69 5.37
C GLY A 33 -3.24 4.27 5.22
N LEU A 34 -2.62 3.45 4.37
CA LEU A 34 -3.02 2.06 4.17
C LEU A 34 -2.85 1.23 5.44
N TYR A 35 -1.74 1.41 6.17
CA TYR A 35 -1.53 0.79 7.49
C TYR A 35 -2.59 1.24 8.50
N GLY A 36 -2.87 2.54 8.58
CA GLY A 36 -3.86 3.09 9.50
C GLY A 36 -5.25 2.50 9.27
N VAL A 37 -5.72 2.49 8.01
CA VAL A 37 -7.02 1.92 7.63
C VAL A 37 -7.06 0.42 7.95
N MET A 38 -6.05 -0.35 7.55
CA MET A 38 -6.01 -1.79 7.81
C MET A 38 -5.98 -2.11 9.30
N SER A 39 -5.10 -1.45 10.07
CA SER A 39 -4.98 -1.65 11.51
C SER A 39 -6.28 -1.28 12.23
N TYR A 40 -6.94 -0.20 11.81
CA TYR A 40 -8.20 0.23 12.39
C TYR A 40 -9.33 -0.75 12.10
N THR A 41 -9.48 -1.19 10.85
CA THR A 41 -10.52 -2.16 10.46
C THR A 41 -10.34 -3.50 11.17
N VAL A 42 -9.10 -4.00 11.30
CA VAL A 42 -8.83 -5.24 12.05
C VAL A 42 -9.10 -5.05 13.53
N SER A 43 -8.68 -3.92 14.11
CA SER A 43 -8.88 -3.64 15.54
C SER A 43 -10.36 -3.57 15.90
N GLN A 44 -11.23 -3.02 15.05
CA GLN A 44 -12.67 -3.01 15.28
C GLN A 44 -13.29 -4.42 15.29
N ARG A 45 -12.71 -5.37 14.55
CA ARG A 45 -13.19 -6.76 14.48
C ARG A 45 -12.55 -7.71 15.49
N THR A 46 -11.70 -7.20 16.38
CA THR A 46 -11.02 -8.00 17.42
C THR A 46 -12.01 -8.73 18.32
N HIS A 47 -13.18 -8.14 18.59
CA HIS A 47 -14.21 -8.76 19.45
C HIS A 47 -14.82 -10.01 18.79
N GLU A 48 -15.17 -9.95 17.50
CA GLU A 48 -15.65 -11.11 16.74
C GLU A 48 -14.58 -12.20 16.61
N ILE A 49 -13.33 -11.77 16.42
CA ILE A 49 -12.16 -12.65 16.37
C ILE A 49 -11.98 -13.38 17.71
N GLY A 50 -12.10 -12.67 18.83
CA GLY A 50 -12.06 -13.25 20.18
C GLY A 50 -13.17 -14.26 20.44
N LEU A 51 -14.40 -13.95 20.00
CA LEU A 51 -15.54 -14.88 20.11
C LEU A 51 -15.32 -16.15 19.28
N ARG A 52 -14.82 -16.03 18.05
CA ARG A 52 -14.47 -17.18 17.19
C ARG A 52 -13.36 -18.04 17.79
N MET A 53 -12.34 -17.42 18.35
CA MET A 53 -11.25 -18.11 19.04
C MET A 53 -11.76 -18.87 20.28
N ALA A 54 -12.69 -18.28 21.05
CA ALA A 54 -13.34 -18.94 22.19
C ALA A 54 -14.20 -20.14 21.78
N LEU A 55 -14.79 -20.10 20.57
CA LEU A 55 -15.52 -21.22 19.96
C LEU A 55 -14.59 -22.29 19.34
N GLY A 56 -13.26 -22.16 19.47
CA GLY A 56 -12.29 -23.16 19.03
C GLY A 56 -11.71 -22.93 17.63
N ALA A 57 -11.92 -21.77 17.01
CA ALA A 57 -11.29 -21.46 15.72
C ALA A 57 -9.76 -21.43 15.83
N GLN A 58 -9.06 -22.00 14.85
CA GLN A 58 -7.60 -21.99 14.84
C GLN A 58 -7.08 -20.61 14.43
N ARG A 59 -5.99 -20.14 15.04
CA ARG A 59 -5.35 -18.83 14.74
C ARG A 59 -5.09 -18.63 13.25
N GLY A 60 -4.78 -19.71 12.52
CA GLY A 60 -4.55 -19.69 11.07
C GLY A 60 -5.79 -19.35 10.25
N ASP A 61 -6.98 -19.79 10.65
CA ASP A 61 -8.23 -19.53 9.93
C ASP A 61 -8.63 -18.06 10.06
N VAL A 62 -8.45 -17.49 11.26
CA VAL A 62 -8.65 -16.06 11.51
C VAL A 62 -7.67 -15.23 10.69
N LEU A 63 -6.38 -15.60 10.70
CA LEU A 63 -5.35 -14.89 9.95
C LEU A 63 -5.66 -14.90 8.45
N LYS A 64 -6.05 -16.05 7.90
CA LYS A 64 -6.41 -16.21 6.49
C LYS A 64 -7.64 -15.38 6.12
N LEU A 65 -8.65 -15.31 6.99
CA LEU A 65 -9.84 -14.51 6.77
C LEU A 65 -9.51 -13.01 6.69
N VAL A 66 -8.76 -12.51 7.68
CA VAL A 66 -8.36 -11.10 7.74
C VAL A 66 -7.46 -10.73 6.56
N LEU A 67 -6.49 -11.57 6.23
CA LEU A 67 -5.62 -11.36 5.07
C LEU A 67 -6.41 -11.34 3.76
N ARG A 68 -7.38 -12.25 3.58
CA ARG A 68 -8.20 -12.31 2.36
C ARG A 68 -9.05 -11.05 2.20
N GLU A 69 -9.69 -10.62 3.28
CA GLU A 69 -10.56 -9.45 3.26
C GLU A 69 -9.77 -8.15 3.04
N GLY A 70 -8.63 -8.00 3.72
CA GLY A 70 -7.70 -6.92 3.48
C GLY A 70 -7.14 -6.93 2.05
N MET A 71 -6.77 -8.10 1.54
CA MET A 71 -6.24 -8.21 0.18
C MET A 71 -7.26 -7.87 -0.90
N LEU A 72 -8.54 -8.18 -0.70
CA LEU A 72 -9.59 -7.76 -1.64
C LEU A 72 -9.65 -6.23 -1.76
N LEU A 73 -9.57 -5.51 -0.64
CA LEU A 73 -9.60 -4.04 -0.64
C LEU A 73 -8.38 -3.46 -1.37
N VAL A 74 -7.19 -4.03 -1.11
CA VAL A 74 -5.92 -3.60 -1.71
C VAL A 74 -5.92 -3.90 -3.20
N LEU A 75 -6.36 -5.08 -3.63
CA LEU A 75 -6.43 -5.44 -5.04
C LEU A 75 -7.42 -4.56 -5.79
N ALA A 76 -8.59 -4.28 -5.22
CA ALA A 76 -9.55 -3.35 -5.80
C ALA A 76 -8.96 -1.93 -5.93
N GLY A 77 -8.34 -1.41 -4.85
CA GLY A 77 -7.68 -0.11 -4.87
C GLY A 77 -6.53 -0.04 -5.87
N THR A 78 -5.72 -1.09 -5.97
CA THR A 78 -4.62 -1.19 -6.94
C THR A 78 -5.15 -1.22 -8.36
N ALA A 79 -6.18 -2.02 -8.66
CA ALA A 79 -6.79 -2.07 -9.99
C ALA A 79 -7.37 -0.70 -10.40
N LEU A 80 -8.08 -0.03 -9.49
CA LEU A 80 -8.59 1.32 -9.72
C LEU A 80 -7.47 2.35 -9.93
N GLY A 81 -6.42 2.28 -9.12
CA GLY A 81 -5.25 3.15 -9.24
C GLY A 81 -4.51 2.96 -10.57
N LEU A 82 -4.32 1.71 -11.00
CA LEU A 82 -3.74 1.36 -12.30
C LEU A 82 -4.57 1.89 -13.47
N ALA A 83 -5.89 1.70 -13.41
CA ALA A 83 -6.80 2.21 -14.44
C ALA A 83 -6.75 3.74 -14.53
N GLY A 84 -6.77 4.42 -13.38
CA GLY A 84 -6.65 5.89 -13.31
C GLY A 84 -5.30 6.39 -13.82
N ALA A 85 -4.20 5.76 -13.40
CA ALA A 85 -2.86 6.10 -13.84
C ALA A 85 -2.68 5.90 -15.36
N PHE A 86 -3.21 4.82 -15.92
CA PHE A 86 -3.20 4.59 -17.37
C PHE A 86 -4.01 5.64 -18.14
N ALA A 87 -5.21 5.99 -17.65
CA ALA A 87 -6.06 7.01 -18.26
C ALA A 87 -5.39 8.40 -18.23
N LEU A 88 -4.82 8.80 -17.09
CA LEU A 88 -4.06 10.04 -16.94
C LEU A 88 -2.82 10.07 -17.84
N THR A 89 -2.08 8.96 -17.90
CA THR A 89 -0.90 8.86 -18.78
C THR A 89 -1.30 9.05 -20.24
N ARG A 90 -2.40 8.44 -20.68
CA ARG A 90 -2.93 8.60 -22.04
C ARG A 90 -3.36 10.04 -22.33
N LEU A 91 -4.02 10.70 -21.38
CA LEU A 91 -4.45 12.09 -21.52
C LEU A 91 -3.25 13.04 -21.60
N ILE A 92 -2.26 12.90 -20.71
CA ILE A 92 -1.06 13.73 -20.69
C ILE A 92 -0.19 13.46 -21.91
N SER A 93 -0.10 12.21 -22.37
CA SER A 93 0.64 11.86 -23.61
C SER A 93 0.01 12.49 -24.86
N SER A 94 -1.29 12.81 -24.84
CA SER A 94 -1.92 13.57 -25.94
C SER A 94 -1.54 15.06 -25.94
N LEU A 95 -1.03 15.57 -24.83
CA LEU A 95 -0.61 16.96 -24.65
C LEU A 95 0.92 17.14 -24.69
N LEU A 96 1.69 16.13 -24.31
CA LEU A 96 3.16 16.10 -24.36
C LEU A 96 3.64 15.08 -25.39
N PHE A 97 4.22 15.56 -26.49
CA PHE A 97 4.95 14.73 -27.44
C PHE A 97 6.12 14.02 -26.71
N ALA A 98 6.18 12.69 -26.84
CA ALA A 98 7.30 11.82 -26.46
C ALA A 98 7.51 11.45 -24.96
N VAL A 99 6.46 11.35 -24.14
CA VAL A 99 6.55 10.50 -22.93
C VAL A 99 6.39 9.05 -23.37
N SER A 100 7.52 8.34 -23.47
CA SER A 100 7.57 6.93 -23.87
C SER A 100 6.60 6.12 -23.03
N ALA A 101 5.58 5.61 -23.72
CA ALA A 101 4.47 4.77 -23.28
C ALA A 101 4.70 4.06 -21.95
N ALA A 102 3.80 4.31 -20.99
CA ALA A 102 3.47 3.48 -19.83
C ALA A 102 4.48 2.36 -19.55
N ASP A 103 5.60 2.71 -18.93
CA ASP A 103 6.71 1.77 -18.71
C ASP A 103 6.21 0.59 -17.85
N PRO A 104 6.07 -0.62 -18.44
CA PRO A 104 5.47 -1.75 -17.74
C PRO A 104 6.24 -2.12 -16.46
N LEU A 105 7.56 -1.89 -16.46
CA LEU A 105 8.41 -2.10 -15.29
C LEU A 105 8.04 -1.18 -14.13
N THR A 106 7.75 0.10 -14.40
CA THR A 106 7.35 1.07 -13.38
C THR A 106 5.98 0.71 -12.79
N PHE A 107 5.01 0.33 -13.63
CA PHE A 107 3.68 -0.09 -13.15
C PHE A 107 3.72 -1.40 -12.37
N ALA A 108 4.50 -2.38 -12.83
CA ALA A 108 4.66 -3.68 -12.17
C ALA A 108 5.39 -3.53 -10.82
N SER A 109 6.49 -2.78 -10.77
CA SER A 109 7.25 -2.56 -9.54
C SER A 109 6.44 -1.82 -8.47
N LEU A 110 5.70 -0.78 -8.85
CA LEU A 110 4.82 -0.05 -7.92
C LEU A 110 3.68 -0.92 -7.40
N SER A 111 3.06 -1.70 -8.28
CA SER A 111 1.99 -2.63 -7.89
C SER A 111 2.51 -3.68 -6.91
N LEU A 112 3.67 -4.27 -7.20
CA LEU A 112 4.32 -5.24 -6.32
C LEU A 112 4.68 -4.62 -4.97
N LEU A 113 5.21 -3.39 -4.97
CA LEU A 113 5.53 -2.64 -3.75
C LEU A 113 4.29 -2.40 -2.89
N ILE A 114 3.18 -1.96 -3.48
CA ILE A 114 1.91 -1.73 -2.77
C ILE A 114 1.37 -3.05 -2.19
N ILE A 115 1.41 -4.13 -2.95
CA ILE A 115 0.97 -5.45 -2.48
C ILE A 115 1.83 -5.92 -1.30
N LEU A 116 3.16 -5.74 -1.38
CA LEU A 116 4.08 -6.11 -0.29
C LEU A 116 3.80 -5.29 0.97
N VAL A 117 3.65 -3.97 0.82
CA VAL A 117 3.31 -3.06 1.91
C VAL A 117 1.98 -3.45 2.54
N ALA A 118 0.97 -3.75 1.72
CA ALA A 118 -0.33 -4.15 2.20
C ALA A 118 -0.32 -5.49 2.94
N LEU A 119 0.44 -6.47 2.45
CA LEU A 119 0.65 -7.74 3.13
C LEU A 119 1.29 -7.52 4.50
N LEU A 120 2.35 -6.71 4.58
CA LEU A 120 3.01 -6.39 5.85
C LEU A 120 2.06 -5.63 6.80
N ALA A 121 1.32 -4.66 6.27
CA ALA A 121 0.37 -3.85 7.01
C ALA A 121 -0.84 -4.63 7.53
N ALA A 122 -1.29 -5.66 6.81
CA ALA A 122 -2.37 -6.55 7.24
C ALA A 122 -1.88 -7.65 8.18
N TYR A 123 -0.67 -8.16 7.95
CA TYR A 123 -0.07 -9.24 8.74
C TYR A 123 0.22 -8.82 10.18
N LEU A 124 0.76 -7.61 10.39
CA LEU A 124 1.11 -7.11 11.73
C LEU A 124 -0.10 -7.04 12.70
N PRO A 125 -1.22 -6.36 12.35
CA PRO A 125 -2.40 -6.30 13.21
C PRO A 125 -3.13 -7.65 13.30
N ALA A 126 -3.18 -8.44 12.22
CA ALA A 126 -3.80 -9.77 12.27
C ALA A 126 -3.04 -10.71 13.22
N ARG A 127 -1.70 -10.65 13.21
CA ARG A 127 -0.85 -11.38 14.17
C ARG A 127 -1.07 -10.87 15.59
N ARG A 128 -1.13 -9.55 15.80
CA ARG A 128 -1.45 -8.95 17.11
C ARG A 128 -2.81 -9.43 17.63
N ALA A 129 -3.87 -9.36 16.83
CA ALA A 129 -5.21 -9.81 17.21
C ALA A 129 -5.27 -11.31 17.54
N SER A 130 -4.53 -12.15 16.79
CA SER A 130 -4.45 -13.59 17.07
C SER A 130 -3.60 -13.96 18.30
N ALA A 131 -2.77 -13.02 18.77
CA ALA A 131 -1.89 -13.18 19.93
C ALA A 131 -2.50 -12.61 21.22
N VAL A 132 -3.57 -11.81 21.14
CA VAL A 132 -4.37 -11.45 22.31
C VAL A 132 -4.98 -12.74 22.86
N GLU A 133 -4.49 -13.18 24.00
CA GLU A 133 -4.97 -14.39 24.64
C GLU A 133 -6.44 -14.21 25.04
N PRO A 134 -7.32 -15.20 24.76
CA PRO A 134 -8.75 -15.14 25.11
C PRO A 134 -9.04 -14.88 26.59
N MET A 135 -8.03 -15.00 27.46
CA MET A 135 -8.13 -14.86 28.91
C MET A 135 -8.10 -13.41 29.42
N GLU A 136 -7.61 -12.42 28.66
CA GLU A 136 -7.74 -10.99 29.05
C GLU A 136 -9.13 -10.42 28.70
N ALA A 137 -9.83 -11.00 27.72
CA ALA A 137 -11.19 -10.59 27.36
C ALA A 137 -12.25 -10.96 28.42
N LEU A 138 -11.91 -11.83 29.37
CA LEU A 138 -12.78 -12.26 30.48
C LEU A 138 -12.43 -11.60 31.83
N ARG A 139 -11.40 -10.74 31.89
CA ARG A 139 -10.93 -10.12 33.15
C ARG A 139 -11.38 -8.67 33.34
N TYR A 140 -12.35 -8.23 32.55
CA TYR A 140 -12.99 -6.91 32.61
C TYR A 140 -14.48 -6.96 32.97
N GLU A 141 -14.92 -8.02 33.66
CA GLU A 141 -16.14 -8.01 34.48
C GLU A 141 -15.80 -7.94 35.97
#